data_AF-A0AAW1QFB0-F1
#
_entry.id   AF-A0AAW1QFB0-F1
#
_cell.length_a   1.000
_cell.length_b   1.000
_cell.length_c   1.000
_cell.angle_alpha   90.00
_cell.angle_beta   90.00
_cell.angle_gamma   90.00
#
_symmetry.space_group_name_H-M   'P 1'
#
loop_
_entity.id
_entity.type
_entity.pdbx_description
1 polymer ?
#
loop_
_entity_poly.entity_id
_entity_poly.type
_entity_poly.pdbx_seq_one_letter_code
_entity_poly.pdbx_strand_id
1 'polypeptide(L)'
;MPQPAVVAKSDLLRWACDETGLPVSSFNDLRTGAVLHELFAVSFPALVEQRRKQLCQAQRAPASAWPASVHWTVLKTVFQELRLPMRMLDVEGIKAGRFKPCWNILVLVYFCRQIVLCGGMGQLSCSFAHPLANELATFLQSKVA
;
A
#
# COMPACT_ATOMS: atom_id res chain seq x y z
N MET A 1 -8.81 0.83 -30.26
CA MET A 1 -8.37 1.40 -28.97
C MET A 1 -8.22 0.24 -28.00
N PRO A 2 -7.03 -0.03 -27.44
CA PRO A 2 -6.93 -1.00 -26.34
C PRO A 2 -7.77 -0.47 -25.17
N GLN A 3 -8.65 -1.31 -24.63
CA GLN A 3 -9.46 -0.94 -23.47
C GLN A 3 -8.53 -0.67 -22.27
N PRO A 4 -8.81 0.33 -21.42
CA PRO A 4 -8.07 0.49 -20.18
C PRO A 4 -8.28 -0.78 -19.36
N ALA A 5 -7.19 -1.49 -19.04
CA ALA A 5 -7.26 -2.68 -18.22
C ALA A 5 -7.93 -2.34 -16.89
N VAL A 6 -9.06 -3.00 -16.60
CA VAL A 6 -9.79 -2.80 -15.35
C VAL A 6 -9.10 -3.62 -14.27
N VAL A 7 -8.50 -2.94 -13.30
CA VAL A 7 -7.85 -3.55 -12.14
C VAL A 7 -8.94 -4.05 -11.19
N ALA A 8 -9.04 -5.37 -11.02
CA ALA A 8 -9.98 -6.01 -10.10
C ALA A 8 -9.31 -6.43 -8.78
N LYS A 9 -10.13 -6.89 -7.82
CA LYS A 9 -9.66 -7.42 -6.53
C LYS A 9 -8.64 -8.55 -6.69
N SER A 10 -8.91 -9.50 -7.58
CA SER A 10 -8.00 -10.62 -7.84
C SER A 10 -6.64 -10.13 -8.34
N ASP A 11 -6.63 -9.07 -9.14
CA ASP A 11 -5.40 -8.55 -9.74
C ASP A 11 -4.55 -7.84 -8.69
N LEU A 12 -5.16 -7.05 -7.80
CA LEU A 12 -4.43 -6.41 -6.69
C LEU A 12 -3.88 -7.44 -5.68
N LEU A 13 -4.63 -8.49 -5.37
CA LEU A 13 -4.15 -9.52 -4.45
C LEU A 13 -3.00 -10.33 -5.06
N ARG A 14 -3.12 -10.69 -6.35
CA ARG A 14 -2.04 -11.36 -7.09
C ARG A 14 -0.81 -10.48 -7.18
N TRP A 15 -0.97 -9.23 -7.60
CA TRP A 15 0.10 -8.24 -7.64
C TRP A 15 0.79 -8.09 -6.28
N ALA A 16 0.02 -8.04 -5.19
CA ALA A 16 0.59 -7.95 -3.85
C ALA A 16 1.38 -9.20 -3.46
N CYS A 17 0.90 -10.38 -3.83
CA CYS A 17 1.63 -11.64 -3.65
C CYS A 17 2.96 -11.61 -4.43
N ASP A 18 2.92 -11.18 -5.70
CA ASP A 18 4.08 -11.18 -6.60
C ASP A 18 5.16 -10.19 -6.15
N GLU A 19 4.79 -8.97 -5.76
CA GLU A 19 5.76 -7.94 -5.33
C GLU A 19 6.36 -8.23 -3.94
N THR A 20 5.59 -8.83 -3.03
CA THR A 20 6.06 -9.07 -1.65
C THR A 20 6.65 -10.46 -1.42
N GLY A 21 6.32 -11.42 -2.28
CA GLY A 21 6.62 -12.84 -2.05
C GLY A 21 5.85 -13.47 -0.88
N LEU A 22 4.90 -12.74 -0.28
CA LEU A 22 4.06 -13.24 0.81
C LEU A 22 2.76 -13.84 0.26
N PRO A 23 2.20 -14.88 0.91
CA PRO A 23 0.93 -15.45 0.48
C PRO A 23 -0.21 -14.45 0.70
N VAL A 24 -0.73 -13.89 -0.39
CA VAL A 24 -1.87 -12.95 -0.38
C VAL A 24 -3.00 -13.52 -1.22
N SER A 25 -4.02 -14.06 -0.56
CA SER A 25 -5.20 -14.67 -1.18
C SER A 25 -6.50 -13.92 -0.85
N SER A 26 -6.49 -13.17 0.25
CA SER A 26 -7.66 -12.46 0.76
C SER A 26 -7.26 -11.18 1.50
N PHE A 27 -8.24 -10.32 1.77
CA PHE A 27 -8.03 -9.12 2.59
C PHE A 27 -7.69 -9.43 4.06
N ASN A 28 -7.90 -10.66 4.53
CA ASN A 28 -7.49 -11.06 5.87
C ASN A 28 -5.97 -11.17 6.01
N ASP A 29 -5.26 -11.36 4.90
CA ASP A 29 -3.79 -11.48 4.90
C ASP A 29 -3.12 -10.10 5.14
N LEU A 30 -3.87 -9.01 5.02
CA LEU A 30 -3.41 -7.65 5.27
C LEU A 30 -3.45 -7.24 6.75
N ARG A 31 -4.11 -8.02 7.62
CA ARG A 31 -4.45 -7.62 9.01
C ARG A 31 -3.24 -7.34 9.90
N THR A 32 -2.12 -7.98 9.61
CA THR A 32 -0.86 -7.80 10.36
C THR A 32 -0.08 -6.56 9.93
N GLY A 33 -0.46 -5.95 8.80
CA GLY A 33 0.28 -4.85 8.18
C GLY A 33 1.58 -5.28 7.48
N ALA A 34 1.99 -6.56 7.57
CA ALA A 34 3.25 -7.04 7.00
C ALA A 34 3.27 -6.93 5.47
N VAL A 35 2.20 -7.37 4.80
CA VAL A 35 2.06 -7.24 3.34
C VAL A 35 2.13 -5.78 2.90
N LEU A 36 1.41 -4.90 3.59
CA LEU A 36 1.42 -3.47 3.27
C LEU A 36 2.81 -2.87 3.51
N HIS A 37 3.48 -3.25 4.59
CA HIS A 37 4.85 -2.82 4.88
C HIS A 37 5.81 -3.19 3.73
N GLU A 38 5.79 -4.45 3.28
CA GLU A 38 6.62 -4.89 2.16
C GLU A 38 6.25 -4.20 0.85
N LEU A 39 4.96 -3.96 0.58
CA LEU A 39 4.53 -3.19 -0.59
C LEU A 39 5.07 -1.76 -0.59
N PHE A 40 5.10 -1.09 0.58
CA PHE A 40 5.75 0.21 0.71
C PHE A 40 7.27 0.10 0.60
N ALA A 41 7.87 -0.99 1.08
CA ALA A 41 9.32 -1.22 0.96
C ALA A 41 9.77 -1.36 -0.49
N VAL A 42 9.02 -2.08 -1.33
CA VAL A 42 9.34 -2.20 -2.76
C VAL A 42 9.04 -0.91 -3.54
N SER A 43 8.04 -0.13 -3.08
CA SER A 43 7.67 1.13 -3.73
C SER A 43 8.61 2.28 -3.38
N PHE A 44 9.08 2.35 -2.13
CA PHE A 44 9.90 3.43 -1.59
C PHE A 44 11.08 2.87 -0.76
N PRO A 45 12.02 2.14 -1.38
CA PRO A 45 13.02 1.35 -0.67
C PRO A 45 13.92 2.19 0.24
N ALA A 46 14.34 3.38 -0.20
CA ALA A 46 15.19 4.25 0.61
C ALA A 46 14.51 4.70 1.92
N LEU A 47 13.23 5.10 1.83
CA LEU A 47 12.45 5.58 2.97
C LEU A 47 12.20 4.46 3.98
N VAL A 48 11.72 3.31 3.50
CA VAL A 48 11.34 2.20 4.37
C VAL A 48 12.58 1.52 4.96
N GLU A 49 13.66 1.36 4.20
CA GLU A 49 14.90 0.73 4.70
C GLU A 49 15.55 1.56 5.82
N GLN A 50 15.54 2.89 5.69
CA GLN A 50 16.03 3.78 6.75
C GLN A 50 15.25 3.57 8.05
N ARG A 51 13.91 3.54 7.97
CA ARG A 51 13.05 3.26 9.12
C ARG A 51 13.23 1.85 9.65
N ARG A 52 13.43 0.88 8.76
CA ARG A 52 13.65 -0.52 9.12
C ARG A 52 14.90 -0.72 9.95
N LYS A 53 16.02 -0.13 9.53
CA LYS A 53 17.29 -0.18 10.28
C LYS A 53 17.14 0.43 11.67
N GLN A 54 16.50 1.61 11.77
CA GLN A 54 16.27 2.28 13.05
C GLN A 54 15.45 1.40 14.01
N LEU A 55 14.40 0.76 13.51
CA LEU A 55 13.51 -0.06 14.33
C LEU A 55 14.11 -1.43 14.67
N CYS A 56 14.84 -2.07 13.76
CA CYS A 56 15.54 -3.33 14.08
C CYS A 56 16.52 -3.14 15.24
N GLN A 57 17.21 -2.00 15.27
CA GLN A 57 18.10 -1.63 16.38
C GLN A 57 17.32 -1.39 17.67
N ALA A 58 16.23 -0.63 17.61
CA ALA A 58 15.40 -0.31 18.78
C ALA A 58 14.70 -1.56 19.36
N GLN A 59 14.19 -2.43 18.50
CA GLN A 59 13.47 -3.66 18.89
C GLN A 59 14.41 -4.84 19.20
N ARG A 60 15.70 -4.72 18.87
CA ARG A 60 16.70 -5.82 18.94
C ARG A 60 16.20 -7.10 18.25
N ALA A 61 15.45 -6.95 17.17
CA ALA A 61 14.83 -8.04 16.44
C ALA A 61 14.75 -7.73 14.93
N PRO A 62 14.91 -8.74 14.05
CA PRO A 62 14.72 -8.55 12.61
C PRO A 62 13.26 -8.25 12.28
N ALA A 63 13.00 -7.62 11.13
CA ALA A 63 11.66 -7.25 10.70
C ALA A 63 10.68 -8.43 10.60
N SER A 64 11.18 -9.62 10.26
CA SER A 64 10.39 -10.86 10.22
C SER A 64 9.84 -11.29 11.58
N ALA A 65 10.42 -10.82 12.68
CA ALA A 65 10.00 -11.10 14.05
C ALA A 65 9.19 -9.95 14.68
N TRP A 66 8.90 -8.90 13.92
CA TRP A 66 8.18 -7.75 14.46
C TRP A 66 6.72 -8.08 14.75
N PRO A 67 6.19 -7.61 15.90
CA PRO A 67 4.77 -7.68 16.16
C PRO A 67 4.01 -6.76 15.19
N ALA A 68 2.75 -7.10 14.89
CA ALA A 68 1.91 -6.33 13.98
C ALA A 68 1.83 -4.83 14.34
N SER A 69 1.89 -4.48 15.64
CA SER A 69 1.91 -3.09 16.10
C SER A 69 3.07 -2.27 15.53
N VAL A 70 4.24 -2.89 15.32
CA VAL A 70 5.41 -2.24 14.74
C VAL A 70 5.19 -1.97 13.25
N HIS A 71 4.65 -2.92 12.48
CA HIS A 71 4.31 -2.68 11.06
C HIS A 71 3.34 -1.50 10.91
N TRP A 72 2.29 -1.46 11.72
CA TRP A 72 1.33 -0.35 11.68
C TRP A 72 1.95 0.99 12.07
N THR A 73 2.93 0.99 12.99
CA THR A 73 3.67 2.20 13.35
C THR A 73 4.51 2.70 12.19
N VAL A 74 5.23 1.80 11.49
CA VAL A 74 6.00 2.15 10.29
C VAL A 74 5.09 2.72 9.21
N LEU A 75 3.97 2.06 8.92
CA LEU A 75 3.03 2.50 7.90
C LEU A 75 2.49 3.91 8.18
N LYS A 76 2.15 4.23 9.44
CA LYS A 76 1.72 5.58 9.82
C LYS A 76 2.80 6.62 9.55
N THR A 77 4.04 6.33 9.92
CA THR A 77 5.18 7.23 9.68
C THR A 77 5.42 7.43 8.19
N VAL A 78 5.43 6.36 7.40
CA VAL A 78 5.59 6.41 5.94
C VAL A 78 4.49 7.24 5.29
N PHE A 79 3.23 7.08 5.72
CA PHE A 79 2.12 7.91 5.24
C PHE A 79 2.35 9.40 5.51
N GLN A 80 2.83 9.74 6.71
CA GLN A 80 3.11 11.13 7.07
C GLN A 80 4.25 11.71 6.24
N GLU A 81 5.34 10.97 6.05
CA GLU A 81 6.51 11.42 5.28
C GLU A 81 6.20 11.59 3.80
N LEU A 82 5.42 10.66 3.22
CA LEU A 82 4.95 10.74 1.84
C LEU A 82 3.75 11.70 1.66
N ARG A 83 3.29 12.34 2.75
CA ARG A 83 2.10 13.21 2.78
C ARG A 83 0.85 12.55 2.19
N LEU A 84 0.71 11.25 2.39
CA LEU A 84 -0.45 10.49 1.95
C LEU A 84 -1.67 10.80 2.85
N PRO A 85 -2.90 10.74 2.32
CA PRO A 85 -4.09 10.98 3.12
C PRO A 85 -4.23 9.95 4.25
N MET A 86 -4.01 10.37 5.50
CA MET A 86 -4.06 9.49 6.68
C MET A 86 -5.40 8.77 6.84
N ARG A 87 -6.50 9.35 6.35
CA ARG A 87 -7.84 8.73 6.35
C ARG A 87 -7.90 7.45 5.53
N MET A 88 -6.99 7.25 4.57
CA MET A 88 -6.90 6.02 3.79
C MET A 88 -6.24 4.88 4.56
N LEU A 89 -5.49 5.18 5.62
CA LEU A 89 -4.92 4.19 6.52
C LEU A 89 -5.93 3.86 7.64
N ASP A 90 -7.09 3.34 7.28
CA ASP A 90 -8.09 2.81 8.22
C ASP A 90 -7.61 1.48 8.82
N VAL A 91 -6.70 1.59 9.79
CA VAL A 91 -6.04 0.44 10.43
C VAL A 91 -7.06 -0.54 11.00
N GLU A 92 -8.11 -0.06 11.65
CA GLU A 92 -9.11 -0.92 12.28
C GLU A 92 -10.00 -1.60 11.25
N GLY A 93 -10.36 -0.90 10.16
CA GLY A 93 -11.04 -1.49 9.02
C GLY A 93 -10.22 -2.56 8.32
N ILE A 94 -8.90 -2.35 8.17
CA ILE A 94 -7.99 -3.31 7.54
C ILE A 94 -7.77 -4.54 8.45
N LYS A 95 -7.56 -4.33 9.75
CA LYS A 95 -7.47 -5.42 10.75
C LYS A 95 -8.75 -6.25 10.81
N ALA A 96 -9.90 -5.64 10.56
CA ALA A 96 -11.18 -6.35 10.47
C ALA A 96 -11.39 -7.05 9.12
N GLY A 97 -10.48 -6.89 8.14
CA GLY A 97 -10.60 -7.45 6.79
C GLY A 97 -11.75 -6.85 5.97
N ARG A 98 -12.19 -5.62 6.31
CA ARG A 98 -13.32 -4.99 5.62
C ARG A 98 -12.94 -4.65 4.19
N PHE A 99 -13.88 -4.89 3.27
CA PHE A 99 -13.64 -4.72 1.84
C PHE A 99 -13.11 -3.33 1.48
N LYS A 100 -13.84 -2.26 1.83
CA LYS A 100 -13.54 -0.90 1.39
C LYS A 100 -12.19 -0.38 1.91
N PRO A 101 -11.84 -0.53 3.20
CA PRO A 101 -10.50 -0.21 3.70
C PRO A 101 -9.38 -0.95 2.99
N CYS A 102 -9.50 -2.29 2.86
CA CYS A 102 -8.47 -3.12 2.23
C CYS A 102 -8.33 -2.85 0.72
N TRP A 103 -9.44 -2.60 0.05
CA TRP A 103 -9.45 -2.22 -1.37
C TRP A 103 -8.76 -0.88 -1.59
N ASN A 104 -9.17 0.15 -0.85
CA ASN A 104 -8.63 1.50 -1.02
C ASN A 104 -7.13 1.57 -0.73
N ILE A 105 -6.67 0.89 0.33
CA ILE A 105 -5.24 0.89 0.67
C ILE A 105 -4.42 0.19 -0.42
N LEU A 106 -4.88 -0.95 -0.96
CA LEU A 106 -4.17 -1.64 -2.04
C LEU A 106 -4.15 -0.81 -3.33
N VAL A 107 -5.26 -0.16 -3.68
CA VAL A 107 -5.33 0.75 -4.83
C VAL A 107 -4.33 1.90 -4.68
N LEU A 108 -4.26 2.51 -3.49
CA LEU A 108 -3.33 3.59 -3.22
C LEU A 108 -1.87 3.15 -3.41
N VAL A 109 -1.48 2.02 -2.80
CA VAL A 109 -0.08 1.54 -2.90
C VAL A 109 0.25 1.08 -4.31
N TYR A 110 -0.70 0.43 -5.00
CA TYR A 110 -0.56 0.08 -6.41
C TYR A 110 -0.28 1.31 -7.26
N PHE A 111 -1.09 2.37 -7.10
CA PHE A 111 -0.88 3.61 -7.83
C PHE A 111 0.47 4.27 -7.53
N CYS A 112 0.85 4.35 -6.25
CA CYS A 112 2.17 4.83 -5.85
C CYS A 112 3.30 4.05 -6.53
N ARG A 113 3.21 2.72 -6.55
CA ARG A 113 4.19 1.85 -7.22
C ARG A 113 4.29 2.16 -8.71
N GLN A 114 3.15 2.28 -9.39
CA GLN A 114 3.14 2.60 -10.81
C GLN A 114 3.74 3.99 -11.10
N ILE A 115 3.47 5.00 -10.27
CA ILE A 115 4.09 6.33 -10.44
C ILE A 115 5.61 6.22 -10.37
N VAL A 116 6.12 5.49 -9.38
CA VAL A 116 7.57 5.29 -9.19
C VAL A 116 8.18 4.59 -10.40
N LEU A 117 7.51 3.57 -10.96
CA LEU A 117 8.00 2.82 -12.12
C LEU A 117 7.94 3.63 -13.43
N CYS A 118 6.88 4.41 -13.64
CA CYS A 118 6.68 5.20 -14.86
C CYS A 118 7.41 6.55 -14.84
N GLY A 119 8.12 6.89 -13.76
CA GLY A 119 8.83 8.16 -13.63
C GLY A 119 7.92 9.39 -13.54
N GLY A 120 6.65 9.21 -13.14
CA GLY A 120 5.70 10.30 -12.96
C GLY A 120 4.24 9.94 -13.28
N MET A 121 3.32 10.88 -13.02
CA MET A 121 1.87 10.70 -13.21
C MET A 121 1.38 10.78 -14.66
N GLY A 122 2.22 11.24 -15.59
CA GLY A 122 1.80 11.60 -16.96
C GLY A 122 1.36 10.42 -17.86
N GLN A 123 1.63 9.18 -17.46
CA GLN A 123 1.36 7.99 -18.27
C GLN A 123 0.38 6.99 -17.65
N LEU A 124 -0.17 7.31 -16.47
CA LEU A 124 -1.02 6.38 -15.72
C LEU A 124 -2.50 6.58 -16.06
N SER A 125 -3.11 5.58 -16.69
CA SER A 125 -4.55 5.45 -16.85
C SER A 125 -4.99 4.07 -16.35
N CYS A 126 -5.50 4.02 -15.12
CA CYS A 126 -6.03 2.80 -14.52
C CYS A 126 -7.53 2.95 -14.29
N SER A 127 -8.30 1.95 -14.72
CA SER A 127 -9.71 1.81 -14.34
C SER A 127 -9.81 0.78 -13.22
N PHE A 128 -10.65 1.03 -12.22
CA PHE A 128 -10.81 0.13 -11.06
C PHE A 128 -12.19 -0.53 -11.08
N ALA A 129 -12.24 -1.84 -10.86
CA ALA A 129 -13.48 -2.62 -10.94
C ALA A 129 -14.51 -2.25 -9.86
N HIS A 130 -14.05 -1.64 -8.75
CA HIS A 130 -14.89 -1.25 -7.63
C HIS A 130 -14.73 0.24 -7.31
N PRO A 131 -15.80 0.88 -6.80
CA PRO A 131 -15.77 2.30 -6.43
C PRO A 131 -14.67 2.58 -5.40
N LEU A 132 -13.92 3.66 -5.64
CA LEU A 132 -12.96 4.19 -4.69
C LEU A 132 -13.68 5.10 -3.68
N ALA A 133 -13.07 5.31 -2.51
CA ALA A 133 -13.47 6.45 -1.70
C ALA A 133 -13.25 7.76 -2.48
N ASN A 134 -14.18 8.71 -2.36
CA ASN A 134 -14.06 10.01 -3.04
C ASN A 134 -12.73 10.70 -2.75
N GLU A 135 -12.27 10.64 -1.50
CA GLU A 135 -10.97 11.20 -1.10
C GLU A 135 -9.79 10.55 -1.84
N LEU A 136 -9.84 9.23 -2.05
CA LEU A 136 -8.84 8.50 -2.82
C LEU A 136 -8.92 8.89 -4.31
N ALA A 137 -10.12 8.88 -4.90
CA ALA A 137 -10.31 9.29 -6.28
C ALA A 137 -9.78 10.71 -6.53
N THR A 138 -10.08 11.66 -5.63
CA THR A 138 -9.57 13.03 -5.69
C THR A 138 -8.05 13.07 -5.57
N PHE A 139 -7.46 12.31 -4.65
CA PHE A 139 -6.00 12.24 -4.50
C PHE A 139 -5.32 11.68 -5.77
N LEU A 140 -5.85 10.60 -6.35
CA LEU A 140 -5.34 10.00 -7.57
C LEU A 140 -5.47 10.92 -8.80
N GLN A 141 -6.52 11.75 -8.83
CA GLN A 141 -6.79 12.70 -9.91
C GLN A 141 -6.11 14.06 -9.71
N SER A 142 -5.70 14.37 -8.48
CA SER A 142 -4.99 15.60 -8.19
C SER A 142 -3.63 15.55 -8.88
N LYS A 143 -3.40 16.49 -9.80
CA LYS A 143 -2.07 16.80 -10.31
C LYS A 143 -1.25 17.37 -9.15
N VAL A 144 -0.74 16.52 -8.27
CA VAL A 144 0.27 16.95 -7.30
C VAL A 144 1.56 17.16 -8.10
N ALA A 145 1.73 18.40 -8.53
CA ALA A 145 2.93 18.97 -9.13
C ALA A 145 4.13 18.90 -8.19
#